data_AF-A0A926K844-F1
#
_entry.id   AF-A0A926K844-F1
#
_cell.length_a   1.000
_cell.length_b   1.000
_cell.length_c   1.000
_cell.angle_alpha   90.00
_cell.angle_beta   90.00
_cell.angle_gamma   90.00
#
_symmetry.space_group_name_H-M   'P 1'
#
loop_
_entity.id
_entity.type
_entity.pdbx_description
1 polymer ?
#
loop_
_entity_poly.entity_id
_entity_poly.type
_entity_poly.pdbx_seq_one_letter_code
_entity_poly.pdbx_strand_id
1 'polypeptide(L)'
;MIDWMAFVAVFVAALVSALVVVSLYSFGIRFLAVPTPPAPQPDGTFAPSGPSRDDEDDDVDDHDRPRWATIAAYTCFALSAACVLGGIYLIVPALHG
;
A
#
# COMPACT_ATOMS: atom_id res chain seq x y z
N MET A 1 -4.47 -14.22 -40.25
CA MET A 1 -3.05 -14.37 -39.86
C MET A 1 -2.99 -14.10 -38.37
N ILE A 2 -2.22 -14.87 -37.59
CA ILE A 2 -2.13 -14.64 -36.14
C ILE A 2 -1.47 -13.28 -35.90
N ASP A 3 -2.12 -12.44 -35.10
CA ASP A 3 -1.55 -11.17 -34.69
C ASP A 3 -0.63 -11.38 -33.48
N TRP A 4 0.65 -11.59 -33.78
CA TRP A 4 1.70 -11.76 -32.78
C TRP A 4 1.87 -10.52 -31.89
N MET A 5 1.52 -9.33 -32.38
CA MET A 5 1.67 -8.08 -31.63
C MET A 5 0.64 -7.95 -30.51
N ALA A 6 -0.56 -8.50 -30.69
CA ALA A 6 -1.59 -8.52 -29.65
C ALA A 6 -1.11 -9.26 -28.38
N PHE A 7 -0.41 -10.39 -28.54
CA PHE A 7 0.13 -11.13 -27.39
C PHE A 7 1.21 -10.35 -26.64
N VAL A 8 2.10 -9.66 -27.35
CA VAL A 8 3.14 -8.82 -26.74
C VAL A 8 2.50 -7.66 -25.97
N ALA A 9 1.47 -7.02 -26.54
CA ALA A 9 0.77 -5.93 -25.87
C ALA A 9 0.14 -6.37 -24.54
N VAL A 10 -0.58 -7.50 -24.53
CA VAL A 10 -1.19 -8.06 -23.31
C VAL A 10 -0.12 -8.43 -22.28
N PHE A 11 0.98 -9.04 -22.73
CA PHE A 11 2.10 -9.39 -21.85
C PHE A 11 2.68 -8.16 -21.16
N VAL A 12 2.97 -7.08 -21.91
CA VAL A 12 3.52 -5.84 -21.36
C VAL A 12 2.51 -5.16 -20.44
N ALA A 13 1.24 -5.07 -20.85
CA ALA A 13 0.18 -4.48 -20.02
C ALA A 13 0.04 -5.22 -18.69
N ALA A 14 0.00 -6.55 -18.72
CA ALA A 14 -0.09 -7.39 -17.52
C ALA A 14 1.16 -7.26 -16.63
N LEU A 15 2.36 -7.26 -17.21
CA LEU A 15 3.61 -7.13 -16.47
C LEU A 15 3.69 -5.78 -15.76
N VAL A 16 3.42 -4.69 -16.47
CA VAL A 16 3.45 -3.33 -15.90
C VAL A 16 2.38 -3.19 -14.82
N SER A 17 1.15 -3.65 -15.07
CA SER A 17 0.07 -3.62 -14.09
C SER A 17 0.45 -4.39 -12.82
N ALA A 18 1.04 -5.58 -12.96
CA ALA A 18 1.46 -6.38 -11.82
C ALA A 18 2.52 -5.67 -10.98
N LEU A 19 3.56 -5.13 -11.62
CA LEU A 19 4.63 -4.40 -10.92
C LEU A 19 4.11 -3.17 -10.16
N VAL A 20 3.20 -2.41 -10.78
CA VAL A 20 2.60 -1.22 -10.16
C VAL A 20 1.73 -1.63 -8.96
N VAL A 21 0.85 -2.61 -9.11
CA VAL A 21 -0.05 -3.09 -8.05
C VAL A 21 0.74 -3.64 -6.86
N VAL A 22 1.74 -4.49 -7.11
CA VAL A 22 2.56 -5.08 -6.04
C VAL A 22 3.34 -4.00 -5.29
N SER A 23 3.89 -3.01 -6.01
CA SER A 23 4.63 -1.90 -5.40
C SER A 23 3.73 -1.02 -4.53
N LEU A 24 2.57 -0.61 -5.05
CA LEU A 24 1.59 0.20 -4.32
C LEU A 24 1.05 -0.53 -3.09
N TYR A 25 0.72 -1.82 -3.22
CA TYR A 25 0.24 -2.61 -2.10
C TYR A 25 1.31 -2.73 -1.00
N SER A 26 2.55 -3.05 -1.38
CA SER A 26 3.67 -3.16 -0.43
C SER A 26 3.96 -1.83 0.25
N PHE A 27 3.88 -0.72 -0.49
CA PHE A 27 4.06 0.62 0.05
C PHE A 27 2.92 1.04 0.99
N GLY A 28 1.68 0.67 0.68
CA GLY A 28 0.52 0.88 1.56
C GLY A 28 0.68 0.16 2.89
N ILE A 29 1.08 -1.11 2.88
CA ILE A 29 1.41 -1.85 4.11
C ILE A 29 2.56 -1.19 4.87
N ARG A 30 3.60 -0.72 4.17
CA ARG A 30 4.72 -0.02 4.80
C ARG A 30 4.28 1.27 5.51
N PHE A 31 3.35 2.03 4.94
CA PHE A 31 2.78 3.21 5.61
C PHE A 31 1.94 2.85 6.82
N LEU A 32 1.16 1.77 6.76
CA LEU A 32 0.40 1.30 7.92
C LEU A 32 1.29 0.85 9.08
N ALA A 33 2.54 0.46 8.79
CA ALA A 33 3.53 0.11 9.78
C ALA A 33 4.32 1.30 10.36
N VAL A 34 3.97 2.55 10.02
CA VAL A 34 4.64 3.74 10.58
C VAL A 34 4.20 3.94 12.04
N PRO A 35 5.14 3.89 13.01
CA PRO A 35 4.80 4.10 14.40
C PRO A 35 4.50 5.57 14.70
N THR A 36 3.71 5.79 15.75
CA THR A 36 3.46 7.13 16.30
C THR A 36 4.75 7.71 16.86
N PRO A 37 5.08 9.00 16.60
CA PRO A 37 6.25 9.63 17.19
C PRO A 37 6.20 9.59 18.73
N PRO A 38 7.33 9.33 19.42
CA PRO A 38 7.39 9.34 20.88
C PRO A 38 6.89 10.67 21.48
N ALA A 39 6.06 10.59 22.52
CA ALA A 39 5.62 11.77 23.25
C ALA A 39 6.79 12.41 24.02
N PRO A 40 6.96 13.75 23.98
CA PRO A 40 7.93 14.43 24.82
C PRO A 40 7.55 14.33 26.30
N GLN A 41 8.48 13.89 27.15
CA GLN A 41 8.31 13.78 28.58
C GLN A 41 8.77 15.10 29.26
N PRO A 42 8.17 15.53 30.39
CA PRO A 42 8.54 16.79 31.07
C PRO A 42 10.00 16.89 31.54
N ASP A 43 10.70 15.77 31.61
CA ASP A 43 12.14 15.67 31.95
C ASP A 43 13.06 15.90 30.74
N GLY A 44 12.50 16.21 29.56
CA GLY A 44 13.24 16.42 28.32
C GLY A 44 13.63 15.12 27.60
N THR A 45 13.22 13.96 28.13
CA THR A 45 13.38 12.67 27.46
C THR A 45 12.17 12.39 26.55
N PHE A 46 12.29 11.38 25.69
CA PHE A 46 11.17 10.89 24.88
C PHE A 46 10.63 9.61 25.49
N ALA A 47 9.31 9.44 25.50
CA ALA A 47 8.68 8.21 25.96
C ALA A 47 9.29 6.99 25.22
N PRO A 48 9.67 5.92 25.93
CA PRO A 48 10.25 4.75 25.30
C PRO A 48 9.28 4.15 24.27
N SER A 49 9.80 3.80 23.10
CA SER A 49 9.00 3.22 22.03
C SER A 49 8.75 1.74 22.30
N GLY A 50 7.50 1.38 22.60
CA GLY A 50 7.02 0.01 22.80
C GLY A 50 6.77 -0.34 24.28
N PRO A 51 5.91 -1.33 24.57
CA PRO A 51 5.69 -1.80 25.94
C PRO A 51 7.01 -2.23 26.56
N SER A 52 7.23 -1.90 27.83
CA SER A 52 8.29 -2.56 28.59
C SER A 52 8.01 -4.06 28.56
N ARG A 53 9.09 -4.85 28.50
CA ARG A 53 9.06 -6.28 28.14
C ARG A 53 8.41 -7.18 29.22
N ASP A 54 7.67 -6.59 30.14
CA ASP A 54 7.06 -7.14 31.34
C ASP A 54 5.52 -7.00 31.37
N ASP A 55 4.90 -6.31 30.41
CA ASP A 55 3.45 -6.27 30.29
C ASP A 55 2.98 -7.40 29.34
N GLU A 56 2.53 -8.51 29.93
CA GLU A 56 1.92 -9.67 29.26
C GLU A 56 0.45 -9.43 28.85
N ASP A 57 0.01 -8.17 28.87
CA ASP A 57 -1.25 -7.76 28.24
C ASP A 57 -0.98 -7.54 26.74
N ASP A 58 -1.34 -8.55 25.93
CA ASP A 58 -1.43 -8.52 24.46
C ASP A 58 -2.57 -7.60 24.02
N ASP A 59 -2.58 -6.39 24.58
CA ASP A 59 -3.43 -5.32 24.13
C ASP A 59 -2.96 -5.04 22.71
N VAL A 60 -3.83 -5.32 21.74
CA VAL A 60 -3.72 -4.76 20.41
C VAL A 60 -3.88 -3.26 20.60
N ASP A 61 -2.82 -2.60 21.05
CA ASP A 61 -2.75 -1.15 21.13
C ASP A 61 -3.21 -0.69 19.75
N ASP A 62 -4.34 0.00 19.70
CA ASP A 62 -4.73 0.83 18.58
C ASP A 62 -3.63 1.90 18.52
N HIS A 63 -2.47 1.51 17.98
CA HIS A 63 -1.32 2.35 17.75
C HIS A 63 -1.91 3.53 17.01
N ASP A 64 -1.91 4.71 17.64
CA ASP A 64 -2.62 5.89 17.18
C ASP A 64 -1.86 6.43 15.96
N ARG A 65 -1.99 5.66 14.87
CA ARG A 65 -1.19 5.73 13.66
C ARG A 65 -1.40 7.12 13.09
N PRO A 66 -0.32 7.81 12.70
CA PRO A 66 -0.47 9.18 12.31
C PRO A 66 -1.41 9.28 11.10
N ARG A 67 -2.37 10.22 11.15
CA ARG A 67 -3.45 10.33 10.14
C ARG A 67 -2.92 10.41 8.72
N TRP A 68 -1.75 11.03 8.52
CA TRP A 68 -1.09 11.13 7.22
C TRP A 68 -0.70 9.75 6.66
N ALA A 69 -0.25 8.81 7.51
CA ALA A 69 0.13 7.47 7.09
C ALA A 69 -1.11 6.64 6.68
N THR A 70 -2.23 6.82 7.38
CA THR A 70 -3.51 6.19 7.02
C THR A 70 -4.02 6.73 5.67
N ILE A 71 -3.99 8.04 5.47
CA ILE A 71 -4.40 8.67 4.19
C ILE A 71 -3.49 8.20 3.05
N ALA A 72 -2.17 8.12 3.27
CA ALA A 72 -1.22 7.67 2.27
C ALA A 72 -1.46 6.19 1.89
N ALA A 73 -1.72 5.33 2.88
CA ALA A 73 -2.06 3.92 2.65
C ALA A 73 -3.34 3.77 1.81
N TYR A 74 -4.42 4.46 2.18
CA TYR A 74 -5.66 4.42 1.40
C TYR A 74 -5.49 4.95 -0.02
N THR A 75 -4.71 6.00 -0.19
CA THR A 75 -4.37 6.53 -1.52
C THR A 75 -3.66 5.47 -2.36
N CYS A 76 -2.72 4.73 -1.76
CA CYS A 76 -2.02 3.63 -2.43
C CYS A 76 -2.97 2.51 -2.86
N PHE A 77 -3.89 2.10 -1.99
CA PHE A 77 -4.88 1.06 -2.33
C PHE A 77 -5.87 1.53 -3.41
N ALA A 78 -6.32 2.79 -3.36
CA ALA A 78 -7.18 3.36 -4.38
C ALA A 78 -6.48 3.42 -5.75
N LEU A 79 -5.22 3.87 -5.80
CA LEU A 79 -4.41 3.86 -7.02
C LEU A 79 -4.19 2.45 -7.56
N SER A 80 -3.98 1.47 -6.69
CA SER A 80 -3.85 0.06 -7.07
C SER A 80 -5.13 -0.46 -7.73
N ALA A 81 -6.30 -0.20 -7.12
CA ALA A 81 -7.59 -0.56 -7.70
C ALA A 81 -7.82 0.11 -9.06
N ALA A 82 -7.51 1.41 -9.17
CA ALA A 82 -7.61 2.15 -10.43
C ALA A 82 -6.69 1.57 -11.51
N CYS A 83 -5.46 1.16 -11.15
CA CYS A 83 -4.52 0.55 -12.08
C CYS A 83 -5.03 -0.81 -12.59
N VAL A 84 -5.60 -1.65 -11.71
CA VAL A 84 -6.24 -2.91 -12.11
C VAL A 84 -7.41 -2.67 -13.07
N LEU A 85 -8.29 -1.73 -12.75
CA LEU A 85 -9.43 -1.38 -13.61
C LEU A 85 -8.95 -0.86 -14.97
N GLY A 86 -7.90 -0.04 -14.99
CA GLY A 86 -7.27 0.44 -16.23
C GLY A 86 -6.64 -0.70 -17.04
N GLY A 87 -5.98 -1.65 -16.40
CA GLY A 87 -5.42 -2.84 -17.06
C GLY A 87 -6.51 -3.71 -17.69
N ILE A 88 -7.59 -3.99 -16.95
CA ILE A 88 -8.76 -4.72 -17.49
C ILE A 88 -9.36 -3.95 -18.67
N TYR A 89 -9.53 -2.64 -18.53
CA TYR A 89 -10.05 -1.79 -19.58
C TYR A 89 -9.18 -1.81 -20.83
N LEU A 90 -7.85 -1.95 -20.74
CA LEU A 90 -6.93 -1.96 -21.89
C LEU A 90 -6.68 -3.35 -22.51
N ILE A 91 -7.00 -4.43 -21.78
CA ILE A 91 -6.81 -5.80 -22.27
C ILE A 91 -8.06 -6.31 -22.98
N VAL A 92 -9.25 -5.88 -22.56
CA VAL A 92 -10.53 -6.37 -23.10
C VAL A 92 -11.00 -5.47 -24.26
N PRO A 93 -10.83 -5.88 -25.53
CA PRO A 93 -11.10 -4.99 -26.68
C PRO A 93 -12.57 -4.60 -26.84
N ALA A 94 -13.48 -5.26 -26.14
CA ALA A 94 -14.90 -4.88 -26.09
C ALA A 94 -15.16 -3.66 -25.18
N LEU A 95 -14.21 -3.31 -24.30
CA LEU A 95 -14.31 -2.19 -23.35
C LEU A 95 -13.57 -0.95 -23.85
N HIS A 96 -12.46 -1.12 -24.58
CA HIS A 96 -11.73 -0.03 -25.22
C HIS A 96 -11.82 -0.20 -26.75
N GLY A 97 -12.48 0.76 -27.41
CA GLY A 97 -12.70 0.75 -28.86
C GLY A 97 -11.43 0.92 -29.69
#